data_AF-A0A3L6R2E3-F1
#
_entry.id   AF-A0A3L6R2E3-F1
#
_cell.length_a   1.000
_cell.length_b   1.000
_cell.length_c   1.000
_cell.angle_alpha   90.00
_cell.angle_beta   90.00
_cell.angle_gamma   90.00
#
_symmetry.space_group_name_H-M   'P 1'
#
loop_
_entity.id
_entity.type
_entity.pdbx_description
1 polymer ?
#
loop_
_entity_poly.entity_id
_entity_poly.type
_entity_poly.pdbx_seq_one_letter_code
_entity_poly.pdbx_strand_id
1 'polypeptide(L)'
;MAAANGPSPGRLASVYSEVQTSRLHHALQLPSVLSSQFSLVDGPPSSATGNPDEIAKLFPNLFWQPSAALVPAKEAVEGKPLKVGVVLSGGQAPGGHNVICGIFGEG
;
A
#
# COMPACT_ATOMS: atom_id res chain seq x y z
N MET A 1 10.82 26.14 13.17
CA MET A 1 11.22 26.27 11.75
C MET A 1 9.99 26.02 10.91
N ALA A 2 9.49 27.05 10.23
CA ALA A 2 8.26 26.99 9.45
C ALA A 2 8.46 26.14 8.18
N ALA A 3 7.63 25.12 8.00
CA ALA A 3 7.60 24.33 6.77
C ALA A 3 7.04 25.19 5.63
N ALA A 4 7.71 25.12 4.48
CA ALA A 4 7.46 25.94 3.32
C ALA A 4 6.09 25.62 2.68
N ASN A 5 5.20 26.62 2.61
CA ASN A 5 3.98 26.64 1.80
C ASN A 5 4.30 26.88 0.31
N GLY A 6 5.27 26.16 -0.26
CA GLY A 6 5.58 26.22 -1.68
C GLY A 6 4.71 25.24 -2.47
N PRO A 7 4.17 25.61 -3.65
CA PRO A 7 3.45 24.66 -4.49
C PRO A 7 4.41 23.54 -4.91
N SER A 8 4.01 22.30 -4.65
CA SER A 8 4.76 21.10 -5.01
C SER A 8 4.94 21.05 -6.54
N PRO A 9 6.13 20.72 -7.10
CA PRO A 9 6.45 20.93 -8.52
C PRO A 9 5.62 20.15 -9.57
N GLY A 10 4.54 19.47 -9.19
CA GLY A 10 3.70 18.66 -10.07
C GLY A 10 2.20 18.99 -10.06
N ARG A 11 1.75 20.00 -9.30
CA ARG A 11 0.33 20.38 -9.18
C ARG A 11 0.11 21.84 -9.58
N LEU A 12 0.35 22.18 -10.85
CA LEU A 12 -0.09 23.48 -11.38
C LEU A 12 -1.60 23.40 -11.61
N ALA A 13 -2.40 23.92 -10.66
CA ALA A 13 -3.86 23.96 -10.79
C ALA A 13 -4.35 24.63 -12.09
N SER A 14 -3.52 25.49 -12.68
CA SER A 14 -3.80 26.17 -13.95
C SER A 14 -3.90 25.26 -15.18
N VAL A 15 -3.44 24.00 -15.10
CA VAL A 15 -3.54 23.01 -16.21
C VAL A 15 -4.61 21.95 -15.98
N TYR A 16 -5.26 21.94 -14.82
CA TYR A 16 -6.31 20.97 -14.50
C TYR A 16 -7.70 21.56 -14.72
N SER A 17 -8.62 20.72 -15.21
CA SER A 17 -10.03 21.04 -15.20
C SER A 17 -10.55 21.18 -13.76
N GLU A 18 -11.71 21.81 -13.60
CA GLU A 18 -12.38 21.94 -12.31
C GLU A 18 -12.58 20.58 -11.62
N VAL A 19 -13.01 19.57 -12.37
CA VAL A 19 -13.21 18.20 -11.86
C VAL A 19 -11.89 17.55 -11.46
N GLN A 20 -10.83 17.72 -12.25
CA GLN A 20 -9.49 17.20 -11.92
C GLN A 20 -8.98 17.83 -10.62
N THR A 21 -9.14 19.15 -10.47
CA THR A 21 -8.74 19.89 -9.27
C THR A 21 -9.54 19.43 -8.04
N SER A 22 -10.86 19.30 -8.16
CA SER A 22 -11.72 18.78 -7.08
C SER A 22 -11.32 17.37 -6.65
N ARG A 23 -11.01 16.48 -7.61
CA ARG A 23 -10.60 15.10 -7.33
C ARG A 23 -9.25 14.96 -6.63
N LEU A 24 -8.38 15.96 -6.67
CA LEU A 24 -7.13 15.95 -5.90
C LEU A 24 -7.38 15.96 -4.38
N HIS A 25 -8.51 16.51 -3.93
CA HIS A 25 -8.89 16.63 -2.52
C HIS A 25 -9.85 15.53 -2.05
N HIS A 26 -10.19 14.58 -2.92
CA HIS A 26 -11.11 13.51 -2.57
C HIS A 26 -10.44 12.49 -1.64
N ALA A 27 -10.87 12.46 -0.38
CA ALA A 27 -10.39 11.50 0.60
C ALA A 27 -10.85 10.09 0.23
N LEU A 28 -9.90 9.14 0.19
CA LEU A 28 -10.19 7.73 -0.01
C LEU A 28 -10.62 7.10 1.31
N GLN A 29 -11.62 6.22 1.26
CA GLN A 29 -12.02 5.46 2.43
C GLN A 29 -10.98 4.38 2.72
N LEU A 30 -10.41 4.43 3.92
CA LEU A 30 -9.52 3.40 4.44
C LEU A 30 -10.30 2.38 5.26
N PRO A 31 -9.93 1.09 5.18
CA PRO A 31 -10.33 0.11 6.19
C PRO A 31 -10.02 0.60 7.60
N SER A 32 -10.95 0.41 8.54
CA SER A 32 -10.82 0.91 9.92
C SER A 32 -9.54 0.42 10.61
N VAL A 33 -9.10 -0.80 10.32
CA VAL A 33 -7.87 -1.38 10.87
C VAL A 33 -6.60 -0.62 10.44
N LEU A 34 -6.61 0.06 9.29
CA LEU A 34 -5.49 0.88 8.82
C LEU A 34 -5.51 2.30 9.42
N SER A 35 -6.61 2.69 10.07
CA SER A 35 -6.75 4.01 10.70
C SER A 35 -6.20 4.05 12.13
N SER A 36 -5.72 2.93 12.65
CA SER A 36 -5.20 2.79 14.02
C SER A 36 -4.07 1.77 14.06
N GLN A 37 -3.45 1.59 15.23
CA GLN A 37 -2.43 0.57 15.42
C GLN A 37 -3.01 -0.83 15.20
N PHE A 38 -2.26 -1.68 14.51
CA PHE A 38 -2.64 -3.05 14.22
C PHE A 38 -1.48 -4.02 14.46
N SER A 39 -1.84 -5.29 14.61
CA SER A 39 -0.92 -6.43 14.66
C SER A 39 -1.29 -7.44 13.59
N LEU A 40 -0.34 -8.30 13.25
CA LEU A 40 -0.52 -9.38 12.29
C LEU A 40 -0.89 -10.67 13.04
N VAL A 41 -1.90 -11.38 12.52
CA VAL A 41 -2.25 -12.73 12.95
C VAL A 41 -2.10 -13.66 11.75
N ASP A 42 -1.28 -14.70 11.92
CA ASP A 42 -1.08 -15.71 10.89
C ASP A 42 -2.28 -16.66 10.83
N GLY A 43 -2.71 -16.95 9.61
CA GLY A 43 -3.70 -17.96 9.30
C GLY A 43 -3.06 -19.34 9.05
N PRO A 44 -3.85 -20.28 8.50
CA PRO A 44 -3.33 -21.59 8.11
C PRO A 44 -2.25 -21.50 7.02
N PRO A 45 -1.33 -22.49 6.92
CA PRO A 45 -0.37 -22.59 5.83
C PRO A 45 -1.05 -22.55 4.46
N SER A 46 -0.48 -21.79 3.53
CA SER A 46 -0.98 -21.74 2.15
C SER A 46 -0.55 -22.97 1.35
N SER A 47 -1.26 -23.24 0.26
CA SER A 47 -0.89 -24.26 -0.73
C SER A 47 -1.17 -23.74 -2.14
N ALA A 48 -0.70 -24.46 -3.15
CA ALA A 48 -0.97 -24.13 -4.54
C ALA A 48 -2.26 -24.80 -5.04
N THR A 49 -3.00 -24.10 -5.90
CA THR A 49 -4.19 -24.64 -6.58
C THR A 49 -3.85 -25.84 -7.49
N GLY A 50 -2.64 -25.92 -8.02
CA GLY A 50 -2.17 -27.01 -8.87
C GLY A 50 -0.70 -27.36 -8.62
N ASN A 51 -0.37 -28.65 -8.73
CA ASN A 51 0.97 -29.23 -8.59
C ASN A 51 1.73 -28.78 -7.32
N PRO A 52 1.15 -28.95 -6.12
CA PRO A 52 1.76 -28.47 -4.87
C PRO A 52 3.17 -29.04 -4.63
N ASP A 53 3.39 -30.32 -4.93
CA ASP A 53 4.70 -30.95 -4.72
C ASP A 53 5.81 -30.40 -5.63
N GLU A 54 5.46 -29.99 -6.86
CA GLU A 54 6.43 -29.40 -7.80
C GLU A 54 6.73 -27.95 -7.42
N ILE A 55 5.71 -27.18 -7.06
CA ILE A 55 5.86 -25.79 -6.61
C ILE A 55 6.64 -25.74 -5.29
N ALA A 56 6.40 -26.68 -4.37
CA ALA A 56 7.17 -26.81 -3.14
C ALA A 56 8.68 -26.96 -3.39
N LYS A 57 9.04 -27.75 -4.40
CA LYS A 57 10.45 -27.96 -4.79
C LYS A 57 11.08 -26.71 -5.40
N LEU A 58 10.31 -25.91 -6.14
CA LEU A 58 10.80 -24.68 -6.76
C LEU A 58 10.99 -23.53 -5.75
N PHE A 59 10.13 -23.47 -4.73
CA PHE A 59 10.12 -22.37 -3.76
C PHE A 59 10.27 -22.86 -2.31
N PRO A 60 11.37 -23.55 -1.96
CA PRO A 60 11.51 -24.23 -0.67
C PRO A 60 11.47 -23.30 0.55
N ASN A 61 11.75 -22.00 0.36
CA ASN A 61 11.77 -20.99 1.43
C ASN A 61 10.49 -20.16 1.53
N LEU A 62 9.58 -20.28 0.55
CA LEU A 62 8.37 -19.44 0.45
C LEU A 62 7.09 -20.28 0.40
N PHE A 63 7.18 -21.53 -0.03
CA PHE A 63 6.04 -22.44 -0.02
C PHE A 63 5.58 -22.68 1.42
N TRP A 64 4.27 -22.82 1.62
CA TRP A 64 3.60 -22.90 2.93
C TRP A 64 3.50 -21.63 3.78
N GLN A 65 3.97 -20.47 3.30
CA GLN A 65 3.81 -19.23 4.06
C GLN A 65 2.33 -18.96 4.40
N PRO A 66 1.99 -18.66 5.66
CA PRO A 66 0.60 -18.48 6.07
C PRO A 66 0.01 -17.21 5.47
N SER A 67 -1.32 -17.16 5.37
CA SER A 67 -2.01 -15.88 5.17
C SER A 67 -1.85 -14.98 6.40
N ALA A 68 -1.95 -13.67 6.23
CA ALA A 68 -1.88 -12.73 7.33
C ALA A 68 -3.15 -11.87 7.40
N ALA A 69 -3.67 -11.69 8.61
CA ALA A 69 -4.79 -10.79 8.91
C ALA A 69 -4.33 -9.64 9.80
N LEU A 70 -4.85 -8.45 9.55
CA LEU A 70 -4.63 -7.29 10.41
C LEU A 70 -5.71 -7.25 11.48
N VAL A 71 -5.31 -7.15 12.75
CA VAL A 71 -6.22 -6.97 13.89
C VAL A 71 -5.84 -5.73 14.69
N PRO A 72 -6.79 -5.00 15.28
CA PRO A 72 -6.48 -3.85 16.13
C PRO A 72 -5.50 -4.20 17.26
N ALA A 73 -4.54 -3.33 17.51
CA ALA A 73 -3.53 -3.49 18.56
C ALA A 73 -3.46 -2.24 19.43
N LYS A 74 -3.00 -2.42 20.68
CA LYS A 74 -2.81 -1.32 21.64
C LYS A 74 -1.40 -0.73 21.58
N GLU A 75 -0.41 -1.54 21.21
CA GLU A 75 0.99 -1.14 21.21
C GLU A 75 1.45 -0.82 19.80
N ALA A 76 2.18 0.29 19.67
CA ALA A 76 2.78 0.69 18.42
C ALA A 76 4.05 -0.14 18.17
N VAL A 77 4.15 -0.73 16.98
CA VAL A 77 5.43 -1.24 16.50
C VAL A 77 6.26 -0.04 16.04
N GLU A 78 7.47 0.10 16.59
CA GLU A 78 8.36 1.19 16.22
C GLU A 78 8.84 1.03 14.77
N GLY A 79 8.42 1.95 13.91
CA GLY A 79 8.82 1.97 12.50
C GLY A 79 10.22 2.53 12.33
N LYS A 80 11.02 1.89 11.46
CA LYS A 80 12.29 2.45 10.99
C LYS A 80 12.07 3.08 9.61
N PRO A 81 12.80 4.15 9.23
CA PRO A 81 12.75 4.69 7.89
C PRO A 81 13.02 3.60 6.84
N LEU A 82 12.11 3.44 5.89
CA LEU A 82 12.21 2.46 4.82
C LEU A 82 12.61 3.13 3.50
N LYS A 83 13.47 2.48 2.73
CA LYS A 83 13.71 2.81 1.32
C LYS A 83 12.93 1.82 0.48
N VAL A 84 11.86 2.30 -0.17
CA VAL A 84 10.94 1.47 -0.95
C VAL A 84 11.05 1.81 -2.43
N GLY A 85 11.32 0.81 -3.27
CA GLY A 85 11.24 0.92 -4.72
C GLY A 85 9.87 0.44 -5.21
N VAL A 86 9.24 1.21 -6.10
CA VAL A 86 7.93 0.87 -6.68
C VAL A 86 8.06 0.71 -8.19
N VAL A 87 7.50 -0.36 -8.75
CA VAL A 87 7.46 -0.64 -10.19
C VAL A 87 6.00 -0.82 -10.61
N LEU A 88 5.57 -0.12 -11.66
CA LEU A 88 4.28 -0.34 -12.32
C LEU A 88 4.52 -1.21 -13.56
N SER A 89 4.03 -2.44 -13.54
CA SER A 89 4.22 -3.42 -14.62
C SER A 89 2.94 -3.65 -15.42
N GLY A 90 3.07 -3.84 -16.74
CA GLY A 90 1.95 -4.13 -17.63
C GLY A 90 1.30 -2.88 -18.22
N GLY A 91 0.05 -3.01 -18.69
CA GLY A 91 -0.73 -1.91 -19.23
C GLY A 91 -1.26 -0.97 -18.15
N GLN A 92 -1.67 0.24 -18.55
CA GLN A 92 -2.25 1.22 -17.63
C GLN A 92 -3.57 0.70 -17.00
N ALA A 93 -3.71 0.90 -15.69
CA ALA A 93 -4.92 0.65 -14.94
C ALA A 93 -5.26 1.88 -14.07
N PRO A 94 -6.52 2.36 -14.06
CA PRO A 94 -6.95 3.43 -13.17
C PRO A 94 -6.67 3.07 -11.70
N GLY A 95 -6.09 4.01 -10.94
CA GLY A 95 -5.79 3.84 -9.51
C GLY A 95 -4.33 3.58 -9.17
N GLY A 96 -3.44 3.33 -10.15
CA GLY A 96 -2.01 3.12 -9.89
C GLY A 96 -1.34 4.25 -9.09
N HIS A 97 -1.71 5.51 -9.36
CA HIS A 97 -1.22 6.64 -8.57
C HIS A 97 -1.76 6.64 -7.13
N ASN A 98 -3.00 6.18 -6.88
CA ASN A 98 -3.54 6.09 -5.53
C ASN A 98 -2.77 5.06 -4.68
N VAL A 99 -2.32 3.96 -5.29
CA VAL A 99 -1.45 2.99 -4.62
C VAL A 99 -0.14 3.64 -4.19
N ILE A 100 0.49 4.42 -5.08
CA ILE A 100 1.74 5.12 -4.76
C ILE A 100 1.54 6.14 -3.64
N CYS A 101 0.46 6.93 -3.68
CA CYS A 101 0.14 7.88 -2.60
C CYS A 101 -0.05 7.16 -1.25
N GLY A 102 -0.76 6.03 -1.23
CA GLY A 102 -0.97 5.23 -0.03
C GLY A 102 0.32 4.64 0.55
N ILE A 103 1.26 4.20 -0.30
CA ILE A 103 2.59 3.73 0.16
C ILE A 103 3.43 4.89 0.70
N PHE A 104 3.37 6.06 0.07
CA PHE A 104 4.12 7.25 0.49
C PHE A 104 3.58 7.85 1.80
N GLY A 105 2.29 7.65 2.10
CA GLY A 105 1.63 8.19 3.29
C GLY A 105 0.89 9.51 3.06
N GLU A 106 0.60 9.88 1.80
CA GLU A 106 -0.34 10.96 1.49
C GLU A 106 -1.75 10.36 1.40
N GLY A 107 -2.49 10.39 2.52
CA GLY A 107 -3.87 9.95 2.65
C GLY A 107 -4.59 10.66 3.79
#